data_AF-A0A9E3Y7Q5-F1
#
_entry.id   AF-A0A9E3Y7Q5-F1
#
_cell.length_a   1.000
_cell.length_b   1.000
_cell.length_c   1.000
_cell.angle_alpha   90.00
_cell.angle_beta   90.00
_cell.angle_gamma   90.00
#
_symmetry.space_group_name_H-M   'P 1'
#
loop_
_entity.id
_entity.type
_entity.pdbx_description
1 polymer ?
#
loop_
_entity_poly.entity_id
_entity_poly.type
_entity_poly.pdbx_seq_one_letter_code
_entity_poly.pdbx_strand_id
1 'polypeptide(L)'
;AYRSLVNSAPDRTCITFVLPAAGPGASASERTQIAAASKAIRQIAAGERRYQVADFADFHAAHPDLIQPDGIHLRTDGANAQAVKDTYRDWLWSFIAKCPGAPA
;
A
#
# COMPACT_ATOMS: atom_id res chain seq x y z
N ALA A 1 0.77 6.82 15.87
CA ALA A 1 -0.45 6.77 15.04
C ALA A 1 -0.81 5.35 14.60
N TYR A 2 0.00 4.66 13.77
CA TYR A 2 -0.34 3.34 13.22
C TYR A 2 -0.77 2.29 14.25
N ARG A 3 -0.01 2.12 15.34
CA ARG A 3 -0.36 1.18 16.42
C ARG A 3 -1.69 1.51 17.10
N SER A 4 -2.06 2.79 17.21
CA SER A 4 -3.35 3.22 17.78
C SER A 4 -4.53 2.81 16.91
N LEU A 5 -4.42 2.98 15.59
CA LEU A 5 -5.43 2.55 14.61
C LEU A 5 -5.64 1.03 14.64
N VAL A 6 -4.55 0.29 14.74
CA VAL A 6 -4.57 -1.17 14.81
C VAL A 6 -5.22 -1.66 16.10
N ASN A 7 -4.87 -1.04 17.22
CA ASN A 7 -5.43 -1.38 18.53
C ASN A 7 -6.92 -0.98 18.69
N SER A 8 -7.44 -0.09 17.84
CA SER A 8 -8.87 0.26 17.83
C SER A 8 -9.73 -0.66 16.97
N ALA A 9 -9.12 -1.52 16.16
CA ALA A 9 -9.87 -2.47 15.35
C ALA A 9 -10.36 -3.65 16.22
N PRO A 10 -11.58 -4.16 16.01
CA PRO A 10 -12.05 -5.36 16.70
C PRO A 10 -11.08 -6.55 16.57
N ASP A 11 -11.00 -7.39 17.60
CA ASP A 11 -10.06 -8.54 17.74
C ASP A 11 -10.14 -9.61 16.64
N ARG A 12 -11.06 -9.47 15.68
CA ARG A 12 -11.21 -10.38 14.53
C ARG A 12 -11.09 -9.70 13.17
N THR A 13 -10.86 -8.39 13.13
CA THR A 13 -10.69 -7.67 11.87
C THR A 13 -9.38 -8.07 11.21
N CYS A 14 -9.46 -8.51 9.95
CA CYS A 14 -8.28 -8.61 9.09
C CYS A 14 -7.92 -7.21 8.59
N ILE A 15 -6.64 -6.83 8.72
CA ILE A 15 -6.16 -5.51 8.30
C ILE A 15 -5.16 -5.71 7.17
N THR A 16 -5.42 -5.08 6.02
CA THR A 16 -4.42 -4.98 4.95
C THR A 16 -3.70 -3.65 5.07
N PHE A 17 -2.41 -3.70 5.37
CA PHE A 17 -1.56 -2.52 5.37
C PHE A 17 -1.01 -2.29 3.97
N VAL A 18 -1.27 -1.12 3.40
CA VAL A 18 -0.58 -0.65 2.21
C VAL A 18 0.67 0.10 2.67
N LEU A 19 1.84 -0.42 2.34
CA LEU A 19 3.10 0.25 2.65
C LEU A 19 3.32 1.39 1.66
N PRO A 20 3.74 2.58 2.11
CA PRO A 20 4.08 3.65 1.19
C PRO A 20 5.33 3.30 0.37
N ALA A 21 5.42 3.88 -0.83
CA ALA A 21 6.55 3.72 -1.73
C ALA A 21 6.99 5.06 -2.30
N ALA A 22 8.25 5.12 -2.71
CA ALA A 22 8.86 6.28 -3.35
C ALA A 22 9.63 5.83 -4.59
N GLY A 23 9.24 6.36 -5.73
CA GLY A 23 9.97 6.21 -6.99
C GLY A 23 11.15 7.19 -7.12
N PRO A 24 11.81 7.20 -8.30
CA PRO A 24 12.97 8.06 -8.56
C PRO A 24 12.70 9.56 -8.40
N GLY A 25 11.47 10.00 -8.66
CA GLY A 25 11.05 11.41 -8.58
C GLY A 25 10.94 11.99 -7.18
N ALA A 26 10.82 11.14 -6.16
CA ALA A 26 10.64 11.60 -4.78
C ALA A 26 11.91 12.31 -4.26
N SER A 27 11.77 13.20 -3.30
CA SER A 27 12.89 13.81 -2.59
C SER A 27 13.59 12.81 -1.65
N ALA A 28 14.82 13.14 -1.24
CA ALA A 28 15.56 12.32 -0.28
C ALA A 28 14.88 12.26 1.10
N SER A 29 14.24 13.36 1.52
CA SER A 29 13.48 13.41 2.78
C SER A 29 12.24 12.54 2.70
N GLU A 30 11.49 12.57 1.59
CA GLU A 30 10.34 11.69 1.37
C GLU A 30 10.75 10.22 1.38
N ARG A 31 11.80 9.84 0.64
CA ARG A 31 12.33 8.47 0.67
C ARG A 31 12.68 8.00 2.08
N THR A 32 13.30 8.87 2.88
CA THR A 32 13.68 8.56 4.26
C THR A 32 12.45 8.34 5.14
N GLN A 33 11.46 9.23 5.04
CA GLN A 33 10.22 9.12 5.81
C GLN A 33 9.42 7.87 5.42
N ILE A 34 9.33 7.58 4.12
CA ILE A 34 8.62 6.42 3.58
C ILE A 34 9.29 5.13 4.03
N ALA A 35 10.63 5.03 3.96
CA ALA A 35 11.36 3.86 4.45
C ALA A 35 11.13 3.63 5.95
N ALA A 36 11.15 4.70 6.77
CA ALA A 36 10.89 4.61 8.19
C ALA A 36 9.44 4.17 8.49
N ALA A 37 8.46 4.71 7.76
CA ALA A 37 7.06 4.33 7.89
C ALA A 37 6.81 2.87 7.49
N SER A 38 7.31 2.44 6.33
CA SER A 38 7.20 1.05 5.86
C SER A 38 7.84 0.07 6.84
N LYS A 39 9.01 0.40 7.41
CA LYS A 39 9.63 -0.41 8.47
C LYS A 39 8.74 -0.52 9.71
N ALA A 40 8.18 0.58 10.20
CA ALA A 40 7.34 0.58 11.39
C ALA A 40 6.04 -0.22 11.18
N ILE A 41 5.41 -0.09 10.01
CA ILE A 41 4.18 -0.85 9.67
C ILE A 41 4.48 -2.35 9.56
N ARG A 42 5.58 -2.74 8.91
CA ARG A 42 6.00 -4.15 8.86
C ARG A 42 6.22 -4.75 10.24
N GLN A 43 6.81 -3.99 11.17
CA GLN A 43 6.98 -4.44 12.56
C GLN A 43 5.64 -4.65 13.28
N ILE A 44 4.63 -3.84 12.97
CA ILE A 44 3.27 -4.04 13.49
C ILE A 44 2.63 -5.29 12.87
N ALA A 45 2.81 -5.50 11.56
CA ALA A 45 2.24 -6.63 10.84
C ALA A 45 2.85 -8.00 11.22
N ALA A 46 4.17 -8.04 11.49
CA ALA A 46 4.91 -9.29 11.71
C ALA A 46 4.44 -10.11 12.93
N GLY A 47 3.73 -9.50 13.88
CA GLY A 47 3.25 -10.17 15.09
C GLY A 47 1.86 -10.80 14.98
N GLU A 48 1.18 -10.68 13.84
CA GLU A 48 -0.25 -11.00 13.76
C GLU A 48 -0.62 -11.66 12.43
N ARG A 49 -1.14 -12.89 12.49
CA ARG A 49 -1.47 -13.71 11.32
C ARG A 49 -2.66 -13.15 10.54
N ARG A 50 -3.47 -12.30 11.17
CA ARG A 50 -4.64 -11.64 10.57
C ARG A 50 -4.25 -10.45 9.69
N TYR A 51 -2.99 -10.05 9.66
CA TYR A 51 -2.57 -8.87 8.92
C TYR A 51 -1.96 -9.23 7.58
N GLN A 52 -2.40 -8.53 6.53
CA GLN A 52 -1.83 -8.60 5.19
C GLN A 52 -0.97 -7.38 4.96
N VAL A 53 0.12 -7.54 4.21
CA VAL A 53 1.00 -6.44 3.82
C VAL A 53 1.02 -6.37 2.31
N ALA A 54 0.49 -5.28 1.77
CA ALA A 54 0.57 -4.90 0.37
C ALA A 54 1.71 -3.89 0.21
N ASP A 55 2.82 -4.32 -0.39
CA ASP A 55 3.98 -3.45 -0.58
C ASP A 55 3.84 -2.64 -1.86
N PHE A 56 3.54 -1.34 -1.74
CA PHE A 56 3.36 -0.48 -2.90
C PHE A 56 4.67 -0.28 -3.69
N ALA A 57 5.83 -0.61 -3.12
CA ALA A 57 7.09 -0.60 -3.86
C ALA A 57 7.11 -1.68 -4.95
N ASP A 58 6.49 -2.83 -4.68
CA ASP A 58 6.31 -3.89 -5.69
C ASP A 58 5.38 -3.43 -6.82
N PHE A 59 4.33 -2.67 -6.48
CA PHE A 59 3.45 -2.05 -7.47
C PHE A 59 4.20 -1.03 -8.33
N HIS A 60 4.99 -0.14 -7.72
CA HIS A 60 5.82 0.83 -8.45
C HIS A 60 6.80 0.12 -9.40
N ALA A 61 7.39 -1.00 -8.98
CA ALA A 61 8.33 -1.76 -9.80
C ALA A 61 7.63 -2.46 -10.98
N ALA A 62 6.43 -2.98 -10.78
CA ALA A 62 5.65 -3.65 -11.82
C ALA A 62 4.96 -2.68 -12.79
N HIS A 63 4.61 -1.48 -12.32
CA HIS A 63 3.82 -0.50 -13.05
C HIS A 63 4.43 0.92 -13.00
N PRO A 64 5.70 1.10 -13.40
CA PRO A 64 6.37 2.40 -13.31
C PRO A 64 5.71 3.48 -14.18
N ASP A 65 5.03 3.08 -15.25
CA ASP A 65 4.27 3.93 -16.16
C ASP A 65 3.00 4.52 -15.53
N LEU A 66 2.47 3.86 -14.49
CA LEU A 66 1.27 4.28 -13.77
C LEU A 66 1.56 5.27 -12.63
N ILE A 67 2.84 5.60 -12.40
CA ILE A 67 3.27 6.55 -11.38
C ILE A 67 3.54 7.93 -12.03
N GLN A 68 3.18 8.99 -11.32
CA GLN A 68 3.49 10.36 -11.72
C GLN A 68 5.00 10.62 -11.64
N PRO A 69 5.52 11.64 -12.34
CA PRO A 69 6.95 11.99 -12.30
C PRO A 69 7.49 12.32 -10.92
N ASP A 70 6.64 12.70 -9.96
CA ASP A 70 7.05 12.91 -8.56
C ASP A 70 7.38 11.61 -7.80
N GLY A 71 7.08 10.46 -8.40
CA GLY A 71 7.37 9.16 -7.81
C GLY A 71 6.52 8.80 -6.60
N ILE A 72 5.42 9.51 -6.32
CA ILE A 72 4.55 9.30 -5.17
C ILE A 72 3.10 9.04 -5.61
N HIS A 73 2.57 9.83 -6.55
CA HIS A 73 1.16 9.76 -6.93
C HIS A 73 0.92 8.79 -8.08
N LEU A 74 -0.24 8.13 -8.08
CA LEU A 74 -0.74 7.43 -9.25
C LEU A 74 -1.11 8.44 -10.34
N ARG A 75 -0.81 8.12 -11.60
CA ARG A 75 -1.16 8.92 -12.78
C ARG A 75 -2.64 8.76 -13.11
N THR A 76 -3.47 9.34 -12.25
CA THR A 76 -4.94 9.31 -12.34
C THR A 76 -5.52 10.54 -13.04
N ASP A 77 -4.68 11.34 -13.66
CA ASP A 77 -5.02 12.44 -14.54
C ASP A 77 -5.07 11.98 -16.01
N GLY A 78 -6.10 12.39 -16.74
CA GLY A 78 -6.25 12.14 -18.17
C GLY A 78 -7.09 10.92 -18.56
N ALA A 79 -7.08 10.59 -19.86
CA ALA A 79 -8.00 9.62 -20.47
C ALA A 79 -7.86 8.19 -19.90
N ASN A 80 -6.68 7.83 -19.38
CA ASN A 80 -6.39 6.49 -18.84
C ASN A 80 -6.61 6.39 -17.32
N ALA A 81 -7.11 7.44 -16.68
CA ALA A 81 -7.29 7.49 -15.23
C ALA A 81 -8.08 6.29 -14.67
N GLN A 82 -9.09 5.81 -15.39
CA GLN A 82 -9.89 4.67 -14.95
C GLN A 82 -9.08 3.37 -14.99
N ALA A 83 -8.30 3.13 -16.06
CA ALA A 83 -7.44 1.96 -16.16
C ALA A 83 -6.40 1.91 -15.02
N VAL A 84 -5.80 3.06 -14.67
CA VAL A 84 -4.86 3.15 -13.53
C VAL A 84 -5.54 2.78 -12.22
N LYS A 85 -6.76 3.29 -11.99
CA LYS A 85 -7.55 2.96 -10.78
C LYS A 85 -7.92 1.49 -10.74
N ASP A 86 -8.30 0.90 -11.88
CA ASP A 86 -8.65 -0.51 -11.98
C ASP A 86 -7.43 -1.40 -11.70
N THR A 87 -6.27 -1.10 -12.30
CA THR A 87 -5.03 -1.84 -12.02
C THR A 87 -4.61 -1.74 -10.55
N TYR A 88 -4.68 -0.55 -9.95
CA TYR A 88 -4.41 -0.37 -8.52
C TYR A 88 -5.41 -1.13 -7.64
N ARG A 89 -6.70 -1.07 -7.97
CA ARG A 89 -7.76 -1.79 -7.26
C ARG A 89 -7.50 -3.30 -7.31
N ASP A 90 -7.25 -3.86 -8.48
CA ASP A 90 -7.07 -5.29 -8.66
C ASP A 90 -5.82 -5.80 -7.93
N TRP A 91 -4.74 -5.02 -7.97
CA TRP A 91 -3.55 -5.28 -7.17
C TRP A 91 -3.87 -5.28 -5.67
N LEU A 92 -4.52 -4.23 -5.15
CA LEU A 92 -4.86 -4.12 -3.73
C LEU A 92 -5.82 -5.24 -3.31
N TRP A 93 -6.79 -5.57 -4.15
CA TRP A 93 -7.76 -6.64 -3.91
C TRP A 93 -7.08 -8.00 -3.77
N SER A 94 -5.98 -8.26 -4.49
CA SER A 94 -5.22 -9.52 -4.34
C SER A 94 -4.65 -9.76 -2.93
N PHE A 95 -4.52 -8.71 -2.11
CA PHE A 95 -4.14 -8.82 -0.70
C PHE A 95 -5.38 -8.89 0.19
N ILE A 96 -6.39 -8.05 -0.08
CA ILE A 96 -7.65 -8.04 0.68
C ILE A 96 -8.35 -9.40 0.57
N ALA A 97 -8.34 -10.04 -0.58
CA ALA A 97 -8.95 -11.36 -0.81
C ALA A 97 -8.30 -12.48 0.02
N LYS A 98 -7.10 -12.27 0.58
CA LYS A 98 -6.46 -13.21 1.52
C LYS A 98 -7.02 -13.10 2.94
N CYS A 99 -7.81 -12.06 3.24
CA CYS A 99 -8.49 -11.91 4.50
C CYS A 99 -9.64 -12.93 4.66
N PRO A 100 -9.77 -13.57 5.83
CA PRO A 100 -10.92 -14.43 6.10
C PRO A 100 -12.25 -13.68 5.92
N GLY A 101 -13.16 -14.24 5.11
CA GLY A 101 -14.49 -13.67 4.88
C GLY A 101 -14.56 -12.57 3.82
N ALA A 102 -13.48 -12.28 3.09
CA ALA A 102 -13.55 -11.43 1.90
C ALA A 102 -14.44 -12.10 0.82
N PRO A 103 -15.32 -11.33 0.14
CA PRO A 103 -16.08 -11.86 -0.99
C PRO A 103 -15.13 -12.29 -2.11
N ALA A 104 -15.48 -13.40 -2.78
CA ALA A 104 -14.76 -13.93 -3.93
C ALA A 104 -14.81 -12.94 -5.11
#